data_AF-A0A836ZQK9-F1
#
_entry.id   AF-A0A836ZQK9-F1
#
_cell.length_a   1.000
_cell.length_b   1.000
_cell.length_c   1.000
_cell.angle_alpha   90.00
_cell.angle_beta   90.00
_cell.angle_gamma   90.00
#
_symmetry.space_group_name_H-M   'P 1'
#
loop_
_entity.id
_entity.type
_entity.pdbx_description
1 polymer ?
#
loop_
_entity_poly.entity_id
_entity_poly.type
_entity_poly.pdbx_seq_one_letter_code
_entity_poly.pdbx_strand_id
1 'polypeptide(L)'
;MNVPHQVHGMSLELALPDWPVLTTDEIHRVLQGFPALGRLTEVRWHSARPFSAAACVETASGPVIVKRHHRSVRSVAALREEHSFIAHLRWAGAPVVEVLHDAQGRTALAYDDWVYEVQRVGAGRDLYRDALSWTPFTDLAHARAAGAALAQLHNAAQGFDAPARSTSVLVANLRLFAQADPLQALHDALSTRPHLAAALQHRPWQHDIATHLLPWHARAWPLLSAPGALPPLWTHGDWHASNLLWDTIDGHTRVSTIFDFGLTDCSSALFDLATAIERNLIPWLRLDTDARAQAELAQLDAL
;
A
#
# COMPACT_ATOMS: atom_id res chain seq x y z
N MET A 1 -0.65 -33.01 -10.28
CA MET A 1 -0.03 -32.33 -9.11
C MET A 1 -0.40 -30.87 -9.24
N ASN A 2 -1.14 -30.30 -8.27
CA ASN A 2 -1.44 -28.86 -8.29
C ASN A 2 -0.16 -28.09 -7.99
N VAL A 3 0.18 -27.14 -8.85
CA VAL A 3 1.26 -26.19 -8.59
C VAL A 3 0.86 -25.36 -7.36
N PRO A 4 1.73 -25.20 -6.35
CA PRO A 4 1.41 -24.40 -5.17
C PRO A 4 1.16 -22.94 -5.57
N HIS A 5 0.24 -22.27 -4.87
CA HIS A 5 -0.01 -20.83 -5.06
C HIS A 5 1.28 -20.02 -4.88
N GLN A 6 1.52 -19.08 -5.77
CA GLN A 6 2.72 -18.23 -5.74
C GLN A 6 2.33 -16.75 -5.65
N VAL A 7 3.26 -15.95 -5.11
CA VAL A 7 3.13 -14.50 -4.96
C VAL A 7 4.27 -13.78 -5.67
N HIS A 8 4.07 -12.51 -6.00
CA HIS A 8 5.15 -11.63 -6.43
C HIS A 8 6.15 -11.47 -5.28
N GLY A 9 7.39 -11.90 -5.51
CA GLY A 9 8.49 -11.64 -4.60
C GLY A 9 9.06 -10.23 -4.78
N MET A 10 10.23 -10.01 -4.17
CA MET A 10 11.03 -8.80 -4.35
C MET A 10 12.04 -8.93 -5.50
N SER A 11 11.85 -9.91 -6.38
CA SER A 11 12.70 -10.20 -7.55
C SER A 11 11.83 -10.41 -8.79
N LEU A 12 12.45 -10.76 -9.92
CA LEU A 12 11.76 -11.14 -11.15
C LEU A 12 11.03 -12.50 -11.05
N GLU A 13 11.30 -13.30 -10.01
CA GLU A 13 10.72 -14.62 -9.82
C GLU A 13 9.53 -14.63 -8.86
N LEU A 14 8.58 -15.52 -9.12
CA LEU A 14 7.49 -15.78 -8.19
C LEU A 14 8.01 -16.54 -6.96
N ALA A 15 7.54 -16.15 -5.78
CA ALA A 15 7.92 -16.73 -4.50
C ALA A 15 6.78 -17.54 -3.88
N LEU A 16 7.11 -18.41 -2.93
CA LEU A 16 6.10 -18.98 -2.04
C LEU A 16 5.58 -17.88 -1.11
N PRO A 17 4.29 -17.89 -0.78
CA PRO A 17 3.75 -16.89 0.13
C PRO A 17 4.24 -17.12 1.55
N ASP A 18 4.74 -16.06 2.19
CA ASP A 18 5.08 -16.09 3.63
C ASP A 18 3.84 -16.41 4.50
N TRP A 19 2.66 -16.04 4.01
CA TRP A 19 1.37 -16.28 4.65
C TRP A 19 0.54 -17.30 3.84
N PRO A 20 0.03 -18.38 4.46
CA PRO A 20 -0.78 -19.36 3.73
C PRO A 20 -1.98 -18.73 3.01
N VAL A 21 -2.45 -19.33 1.92
CA VAL A 21 -3.69 -18.88 1.27
C VAL A 21 -4.89 -18.99 2.22
N LEU A 22 -5.90 -18.15 2.01
CA LEU A 22 -7.19 -18.25 2.70
C LEU A 22 -7.88 -19.57 2.36
N THR A 23 -8.25 -20.34 3.38
CA THR A 23 -9.06 -21.55 3.22
C THR A 23 -10.55 -21.21 3.09
N THR A 24 -11.32 -22.08 2.45
CA THR A 24 -12.78 -21.93 2.34
C THR A 24 -13.46 -21.86 3.71
N ASP A 25 -12.99 -22.64 4.69
CA ASP A 25 -13.56 -22.65 6.04
C ASP A 25 -13.32 -21.33 6.79
N GLU A 26 -12.12 -20.74 6.63
CA GLU A 26 -11.82 -19.41 7.17
C GLU A 26 -12.71 -18.34 6.53
N ILE A 27 -12.82 -18.35 5.19
CA ILE A 27 -13.67 -17.40 4.46
C ILE A 27 -15.13 -17.53 4.93
N HIS A 28 -15.65 -18.76 5.04
CA HIS A 28 -17.01 -18.99 5.49
C HIS A 28 -17.23 -18.47 6.91
N ARG A 29 -16.30 -18.74 7.84
CA ARG A 29 -16.36 -18.22 9.22
C ARG A 29 -16.36 -16.70 9.26
N VAL A 30 -15.53 -16.03 8.45
CA VAL A 30 -15.50 -14.57 8.35
C VAL A 30 -16.84 -14.04 7.83
N LEU A 31 -17.37 -14.60 6.74
CA LEU A 31 -18.59 -14.13 6.09
C LEU A 31 -19.86 -14.36 6.93
N GLN A 32 -19.85 -15.27 7.92
CA GLN A 32 -20.94 -15.38 8.90
C GLN A 32 -21.16 -14.09 9.69
N GLY A 33 -20.12 -13.26 9.85
CA GLY A 33 -20.25 -11.92 10.45
C GLY A 33 -20.99 -10.91 9.57
N PHE A 34 -21.15 -11.19 8.27
CA PHE A 34 -21.71 -10.26 7.27
C PHE A 34 -23.00 -10.83 6.66
N PRO A 35 -24.11 -10.93 7.43
CA PRO A 35 -25.34 -11.60 6.98
C PRO A 35 -25.94 -10.96 5.72
N ALA A 36 -25.71 -9.67 5.49
CA ALA A 36 -26.13 -8.96 4.29
C ALA A 36 -25.50 -9.50 2.99
N LEU A 37 -24.34 -10.17 3.09
CA LEU A 37 -23.68 -10.77 1.94
C LEU A 37 -24.30 -12.11 1.51
N GLY A 38 -25.08 -12.73 2.40
CA GLY A 38 -25.60 -14.08 2.21
C GLY A 38 -24.50 -15.15 2.16
N ARG A 39 -24.83 -16.31 1.58
CA ARG A 39 -23.92 -17.46 1.55
C ARG A 39 -22.74 -17.26 0.61
N LEU A 40 -21.58 -17.80 0.99
CA LEU A 40 -20.46 -18.03 0.08
C LEU A 40 -20.89 -19.03 -1.00
N THR A 41 -20.59 -18.72 -2.26
CA THR A 41 -20.87 -19.61 -3.40
C THR A 41 -19.59 -20.11 -4.05
N GLU A 42 -18.56 -19.28 -4.16
CA GLU A 42 -17.31 -19.62 -4.85
C GLU A 42 -16.13 -18.78 -4.34
N VAL A 43 -14.92 -19.36 -4.35
CA VAL A 43 -13.67 -18.59 -4.25
C VAL A 43 -13.13 -18.39 -5.66
N ARG A 44 -13.23 -17.17 -6.19
CA ARG A 44 -12.92 -16.86 -7.60
C ARG A 44 -11.42 -16.87 -7.87
N TRP A 45 -10.63 -16.28 -6.96
CA TRP A 45 -9.17 -16.24 -7.06
C TRP A 45 -8.54 -15.87 -5.72
N HIS A 46 -7.26 -16.24 -5.57
CA HIS A 46 -6.38 -15.81 -4.48
C HIS A 46 -5.35 -14.79 -5.00
N SER A 47 -5.07 -13.78 -4.19
CA SER A 47 -4.13 -12.71 -4.54
C SER A 47 -2.70 -13.23 -4.60
N ALA A 48 -1.94 -12.75 -5.58
CA ALA A 48 -0.50 -12.96 -5.70
C ALA A 48 0.32 -11.89 -4.95
N ARG A 49 -0.29 -11.03 -4.12
CA ARG A 49 0.44 -9.98 -3.38
C ARG A 49 1.06 -10.54 -2.07
N PRO A 50 2.30 -10.18 -1.71
CA PRO A 50 3.06 -10.88 -0.68
C PRO A 50 2.73 -10.48 0.77
N PHE A 51 2.26 -9.25 1.01
CA PHE A 51 2.15 -8.71 2.38
C PHE A 51 0.87 -9.11 3.13
N SER A 52 -0.12 -9.66 2.45
CA SER A 52 -1.35 -10.20 3.06
C SER A 52 -1.91 -11.33 2.21
N ALA A 53 -2.64 -12.25 2.84
CA ALA A 53 -3.42 -13.23 2.09
C ALA A 53 -4.77 -12.59 1.73
N ALA A 54 -5.14 -12.61 0.45
CA ALA A 54 -6.43 -12.08 0.01
C ALA A 54 -7.10 -13.01 -1.00
N ALA A 55 -8.43 -13.00 -1.02
CA ALA A 55 -9.22 -13.74 -1.98
C ALA A 55 -10.44 -12.92 -2.42
N CYS A 56 -10.77 -13.02 -3.71
CA CYS A 56 -12.07 -12.56 -4.21
C CYS A 56 -13.03 -13.73 -4.18
N VAL A 57 -14.18 -13.52 -3.55
CA VAL A 57 -15.15 -14.57 -3.29
C VAL A 57 -16.52 -14.10 -3.76
N GLU A 58 -17.28 -15.02 -4.32
CA GLU A 58 -18.67 -14.77 -4.69
C GLU A 58 -19.59 -15.07 -3.52
N THR A 59 -20.51 -14.14 -3.23
CA THR A 59 -21.58 -14.35 -2.27
C THR A 59 -22.94 -14.18 -2.94
N ALA A 60 -24.02 -14.47 -2.23
CA ALA A 60 -25.38 -14.30 -2.78
C ALA A 60 -25.71 -12.84 -3.19
N SER A 61 -24.99 -11.85 -2.64
CA SER A 61 -25.16 -10.43 -2.95
C SER A 61 -24.15 -9.88 -3.96
N GLY A 62 -23.28 -10.74 -4.52
CA GLY A 62 -22.19 -10.34 -5.41
C GLY A 62 -20.80 -10.54 -4.81
N PRO A 63 -19.74 -10.15 -5.53
CA PRO A 63 -18.37 -10.45 -5.13
C PRO A 63 -17.85 -9.50 -4.06
N VAL A 64 -17.02 -10.03 -3.16
CA VAL A 64 -16.27 -9.29 -2.14
C VAL A 64 -14.82 -9.73 -2.09
N ILE A 65 -13.96 -8.89 -1.51
CA ILE A 65 -12.57 -9.23 -1.19
C ILE A 65 -12.48 -9.53 0.30
N VAL A 66 -11.93 -10.69 0.65
CA VAL A 66 -11.55 -11.02 2.03
C VAL A 66 -10.03 -10.92 2.12
N LYS A 67 -9.50 -10.12 3.06
CA LYS A 67 -8.06 -10.06 3.35
C LYS A 67 -7.80 -10.60 4.76
N ARG A 68 -6.64 -11.21 4.94
CA ARG A 68 -6.14 -11.74 6.22
C ARG A 68 -4.71 -11.28 6.43
N HIS A 69 -4.46 -10.80 7.64
CA HIS A 69 -3.17 -10.36 8.14
C HIS A 69 -2.84 -11.12 9.41
N HIS A 70 -1.57 -11.44 9.63
CA HIS A 70 -1.15 -11.96 10.94
C HIS A 70 -1.14 -10.82 11.97
N ARG A 71 -1.56 -11.09 13.21
CA ARG A 71 -1.72 -10.07 14.27
C ARG A 71 -0.41 -9.36 14.64
N SER A 72 0.75 -9.99 14.40
CA SER A 72 2.06 -9.35 14.61
C SER A 72 2.37 -8.27 13.56
N VAL A 73 1.70 -8.30 12.41
CA VAL A 73 1.84 -7.32 11.32
C VAL A 73 0.72 -6.29 11.40
N ARG A 74 -0.53 -6.75 11.57
CA ARG A 74 -1.71 -5.89 11.73
C ARG A 74 -2.59 -6.36 12.87
N SER A 75 -2.64 -5.55 13.92
CA SER A 75 -3.65 -5.67 14.97
C SER A 75 -4.98 -5.11 14.48
N VAL A 76 -6.07 -5.46 15.16
CA VAL A 76 -7.40 -4.85 14.93
C VAL A 76 -7.35 -3.32 15.05
N ALA A 77 -6.60 -2.79 16.02
CA ALA A 77 -6.47 -1.35 16.22
C ALA A 77 -5.75 -0.68 15.03
N ALA A 78 -4.63 -1.23 14.58
CA ALA A 78 -3.89 -0.70 13.43
C ALA A 78 -4.73 -0.76 12.15
N LEU A 79 -5.45 -1.87 11.91
CA LEU A 79 -6.30 -1.99 10.73
C LEU A 79 -7.50 -1.02 10.76
N ARG A 80 -8.00 -0.68 11.96
CA ARG A 80 -9.04 0.36 12.10
C ARG A 80 -8.54 1.76 11.76
N GLU A 81 -7.27 2.09 12.02
CA GLU A 81 -6.69 3.37 11.60
C GLU A 81 -6.72 3.50 10.06
N GLU A 82 -6.38 2.42 9.35
CA GLU A 82 -6.53 2.27 7.89
C GLU A 82 -7.99 2.49 7.45
N HIS A 83 -8.93 1.77 8.07
CA HIS A 83 -10.34 1.82 7.70
C HIS A 83 -10.97 3.19 7.95
N SER A 84 -10.59 3.88 9.02
CA SER A 84 -11.06 5.24 9.32
C SER A 84 -10.61 6.22 8.23
N PHE A 85 -9.38 6.10 7.73
CA PHE A 85 -8.91 6.93 6.63
C PHE A 85 -9.65 6.63 5.32
N ILE A 86 -9.82 5.34 4.97
CA ILE A 86 -10.60 4.94 3.78
C ILE A 86 -12.04 5.47 3.86
N ALA A 87 -12.68 5.39 5.02
CA ALA A 87 -14.04 5.89 5.22
C ALA A 87 -14.12 7.42 5.04
N HIS A 88 -13.15 8.16 5.58
CA HIS A 88 -13.04 9.62 5.39
C HIS A 88 -12.91 9.98 3.91
N LEU A 89 -11.97 9.33 3.20
CA LEU A 89 -11.74 9.55 1.77
C LEU A 89 -13.00 9.29 0.95
N ARG A 90 -13.70 8.20 1.25
CA ARG A 90 -14.96 7.84 0.58
C ARG A 90 -16.06 8.86 0.86
N TRP A 91 -16.19 9.32 2.11
CA TRP A 91 -17.12 10.38 2.48
C TRP A 91 -16.83 11.69 1.74
N ALA A 92 -15.55 12.03 1.57
CA ALA A 92 -15.09 13.19 0.81
C ALA A 92 -15.14 13.00 -0.73
N GLY A 93 -15.64 11.86 -1.22
CA GLY A 93 -15.87 11.60 -2.64
C GLY A 93 -14.69 11.03 -3.41
N ALA A 94 -13.60 10.63 -2.75
CA ALA A 94 -12.51 9.93 -3.43
C ALA A 94 -12.96 8.54 -3.91
N PRO A 95 -12.47 8.08 -5.08
CA PRO A 95 -12.82 6.77 -5.62
C PRO A 95 -12.03 5.67 -4.90
N VAL A 96 -12.30 5.41 -3.63
CA VAL A 96 -11.63 4.37 -2.83
C VAL A 96 -12.54 3.16 -2.61
N VAL A 97 -11.94 2.00 -2.35
CA VAL A 97 -12.66 0.78 -1.93
C VAL A 97 -13.54 1.04 -0.70
N GLU A 98 -14.58 0.22 -0.56
CA GLU A 98 -15.48 0.26 0.60
C GLU A 98 -15.13 -0.88 1.55
N VAL A 99 -14.76 -0.55 2.78
CA VAL A 99 -14.62 -1.53 3.86
C VAL A 99 -16.01 -1.81 4.44
N LEU A 100 -16.38 -3.09 4.48
CA LEU A 100 -17.68 -3.52 4.95
C LEU A 100 -17.70 -3.65 6.48
N HIS A 101 -18.87 -3.39 7.05
CA HIS A 101 -19.12 -3.58 8.47
C HIS A 101 -19.85 -4.91 8.69
N ASP A 102 -19.45 -5.64 9.72
CA ASP A 102 -20.14 -6.84 10.15
C ASP A 102 -21.46 -6.49 10.87
N ALA A 103 -22.22 -7.50 11.29
CA ALA A 103 -23.49 -7.33 12.00
C ALA A 103 -23.36 -6.60 13.35
N GLN A 104 -22.15 -6.43 13.88
CA GLN A 104 -21.85 -5.69 15.11
C GLN A 104 -21.24 -4.30 14.81
N GLY A 105 -21.17 -3.88 13.54
CA GLY A 105 -20.58 -2.60 13.15
C GLY A 105 -19.05 -2.58 13.17
N ARG A 106 -18.40 -3.74 13.18
CA ARG A 106 -16.93 -3.87 13.16
C ARG A 106 -16.44 -4.00 11.72
N THR A 107 -15.31 -3.37 11.42
CA THR A 107 -14.64 -3.46 10.11
C THR A 107 -13.46 -4.42 10.11
N ALA A 108 -13.00 -4.84 11.29
CA ALA A 108 -11.89 -5.77 11.47
C ALA A 108 -12.27 -6.87 12.46
N LEU A 109 -12.01 -8.13 12.10
CA LEU A 109 -12.34 -9.31 12.89
C LEU A 109 -11.05 -10.03 13.31
N ALA A 110 -10.97 -10.49 14.56
CA ALA A 110 -9.84 -11.29 15.03
C ALA A 110 -10.28 -12.73 15.31
N TYR A 111 -9.54 -13.68 14.74
CA TYR A 111 -9.66 -15.10 15.04
C TYR A 111 -8.25 -15.66 15.26
N ASP A 112 -7.97 -16.11 16.48
CA ASP A 112 -6.67 -16.63 16.89
C ASP A 112 -5.51 -15.66 16.59
N ASP A 113 -4.60 -16.06 15.70
CA ASP A 113 -3.43 -15.27 15.28
C ASP A 113 -3.72 -14.32 14.11
N TRP A 114 -4.94 -14.30 13.60
CA TRP A 114 -5.29 -13.63 12.35
C TRP A 114 -6.30 -12.50 12.54
N VAL A 115 -6.10 -11.44 11.75
CA VAL A 115 -6.99 -10.31 11.63
C VAL A 115 -7.51 -10.23 10.20
N TYR A 116 -8.82 -10.06 10.05
CA TYR A 116 -9.53 -10.10 8.78
C TYR A 116 -10.26 -8.78 8.52
N GLU A 117 -10.38 -8.45 7.25
CA GLU A 117 -11.22 -7.37 6.72
C GLU A 117 -11.99 -7.90 5.50
N VAL A 118 -13.16 -7.31 5.26
CA VAL A 118 -13.97 -7.59 4.07
C VAL A 118 -14.23 -6.27 3.36
N GLN A 119 -13.93 -6.24 2.06
CA GLN A 119 -14.09 -5.06 1.23
C GLN A 119 -15.01 -5.36 0.04
N ARG A 120 -15.76 -4.36 -0.41
CA ARG A 120 -16.46 -4.43 -1.69
C ARG A 120 -15.42 -4.47 -2.83
N VAL A 121 -15.67 -5.28 -3.86
CA VAL A 121 -14.85 -5.21 -5.07
C VAL A 121 -14.96 -3.82 -5.68
N GLY A 122 -13.81 -3.21 -5.97
CA GLY A 122 -13.72 -1.90 -6.61
C GLY A 122 -14.27 -1.89 -8.04
N ALA A 123 -14.64 -0.70 -8.51
CA ALA A 123 -15.06 -0.53 -9.90
C ALA A 123 -13.84 -0.43 -10.82
N GLY A 124 -13.97 -0.96 -12.03
CA GLY A 124 -12.95 -0.90 -13.08
C GLY A 124 -12.07 -2.13 -13.21
N ARG A 125 -11.02 -2.00 -14.01
CA ARG A 125 -10.14 -3.10 -14.43
C ARG A 125 -8.78 -2.99 -13.76
N ASP A 126 -8.30 -4.11 -13.26
CA ASP A 126 -6.94 -4.28 -12.77
C ASP A 126 -5.99 -4.51 -13.95
N LEU A 127 -5.61 -3.43 -14.65
CA LEU A 127 -4.76 -3.49 -15.85
C LEU A 127 -3.31 -3.89 -15.56
N TYR A 128 -2.89 -3.80 -14.29
CA TYR A 128 -1.53 -4.09 -13.83
C TYR A 128 -1.47 -5.33 -12.93
N ARG A 129 -2.50 -6.20 -13.00
CA ARG A 129 -2.60 -7.41 -12.19
C ARG A 129 -1.34 -8.25 -12.25
N ASP A 130 -0.93 -8.58 -13.47
CA ASP A 130 0.18 -9.48 -13.78
C ASP A 130 1.51 -8.73 -13.98
N ALA A 131 1.51 -7.41 -13.79
CA ALA A 131 2.73 -6.61 -13.85
C ALA A 131 3.59 -6.88 -12.61
N LEU A 132 4.91 -6.92 -12.82
CA LEU A 132 5.87 -7.01 -11.73
C LEU A 132 5.81 -5.74 -10.86
N SER A 133 6.21 -5.86 -9.60
CA SER A 133 6.35 -4.70 -8.71
C SER A 133 7.27 -3.66 -9.33
N TRP A 134 6.88 -2.39 -9.21
CA TRP A 134 7.59 -1.23 -9.76
C TRP A 134 7.76 -1.21 -11.27
N THR A 135 6.84 -1.87 -11.99
CA THR A 135 6.73 -1.72 -13.44
C THR A 135 6.24 -0.31 -13.74
N PRO A 136 6.90 0.43 -14.66
CA PRO A 136 6.41 1.74 -15.03
C PRO A 136 5.02 1.76 -15.66
N PHE A 137 4.41 2.94 -15.74
CA PHE A 137 3.11 3.07 -16.40
C PHE A 137 3.21 2.60 -17.85
N THR A 138 2.15 1.98 -18.37
CA THR A 138 2.11 1.50 -19.76
C THR A 138 2.26 2.65 -20.76
N ASP A 139 1.71 3.82 -20.44
CA ASP A 139 1.78 5.02 -21.27
C ASP A 139 1.62 6.32 -20.46
N LEU A 140 1.74 7.46 -21.14
CA LEU A 140 1.59 8.80 -20.56
C LEU A 140 0.15 9.10 -20.08
N ALA A 141 -0.87 8.46 -20.66
CA ALA A 141 -2.25 8.66 -20.24
C ALA A 141 -2.49 8.01 -18.87
N HIS A 142 -1.88 6.85 -18.61
CA HIS A 142 -1.89 6.18 -17.32
C HIS A 142 -1.17 7.02 -16.25
N ALA A 143 0.02 7.54 -16.56
CA ALA A 143 0.75 8.43 -15.66
C ALA A 143 -0.08 9.67 -15.28
N ARG A 144 -0.69 10.33 -16.28
CA ARG A 144 -1.56 11.50 -16.06
C ARG A 144 -2.81 11.19 -15.25
N ALA A 145 -3.46 10.07 -15.53
CA ALA A 145 -4.64 9.66 -14.78
C ALA A 145 -4.28 9.32 -13.32
N ALA A 146 -3.13 8.69 -13.08
CA ALA A 146 -2.64 8.42 -11.74
C ALA A 146 -2.29 9.71 -10.98
N GLY A 147 -1.59 10.66 -11.60
CA GLY A 147 -1.29 11.96 -11.00
C GLY A 147 -2.54 12.74 -10.61
N ALA A 148 -3.51 12.81 -11.52
CA ALA A 148 -4.81 13.45 -11.25
C ALA A 148 -5.56 12.77 -10.09
N ALA A 149 -5.56 11.44 -10.03
CA ALA A 149 -6.19 10.70 -8.95
C ALA A 149 -5.47 10.86 -7.61
N LEU A 150 -4.14 10.95 -7.60
CA LEU A 150 -3.35 11.23 -6.40
C LEU A 150 -3.66 12.62 -5.83
N ALA A 151 -3.74 13.64 -6.69
CA ALA A 151 -4.13 14.98 -6.27
C ALA A 151 -5.57 15.02 -5.71
N GLN A 152 -6.51 14.29 -6.34
CA GLN A 152 -7.87 14.15 -5.82
C GLN A 152 -7.89 13.45 -4.45
N LEU A 153 -7.10 12.40 -4.27
CA LEU A 153 -6.94 11.71 -2.99
C LEU A 153 -6.42 12.67 -1.91
N HIS A 154 -5.39 13.48 -2.19
CA HIS A 154 -4.84 14.45 -1.25
C HIS A 154 -5.82 15.56 -0.87
N ASN A 155 -6.65 16.00 -1.81
CA ASN A 155 -7.74 16.93 -1.53
C ASN A 155 -8.80 16.30 -0.64
N ALA A 156 -9.18 15.05 -0.91
CA ALA A 156 -10.14 14.31 -0.08
C ALA A 156 -9.60 13.97 1.32
N ALA A 157 -8.28 13.83 1.47
CA ALA A 157 -7.62 13.57 2.75
C ALA A 157 -7.62 14.80 3.69
N GLN A 158 -7.89 16.00 3.17
CA GLN A 158 -7.96 17.21 3.99
C GLN A 158 -9.05 17.07 5.09
N GLY A 159 -8.74 17.57 6.28
CA GLY A 159 -9.63 17.50 7.44
C GLY A 159 -9.69 16.13 8.13
N PHE A 160 -8.87 15.14 7.72
CA PHE A 160 -8.70 13.91 8.47
C PHE A 160 -7.69 14.11 9.62
N ASP A 161 -8.19 14.63 10.75
CA ASP A 161 -7.37 15.04 11.90
C ASP A 161 -7.05 13.88 12.86
N ALA A 162 -6.58 12.75 12.33
CA ALA A 162 -6.13 11.61 13.12
C ALA A 162 -4.63 11.68 13.43
N PRO A 163 -4.18 11.22 14.61
CA PRO A 163 -2.75 11.11 14.90
C PRO A 163 -2.09 10.15 13.91
N ALA A 164 -0.79 10.28 13.71
CA ALA A 164 -0.03 9.36 12.87
C ALA A 164 -0.15 7.91 13.39
N ARG A 165 0.10 6.93 12.51
CA ARG A 165 -0.06 5.50 12.81
C ARG A 165 0.62 5.09 14.11
N SER A 166 -0.07 4.27 14.90
CA SER A 166 0.44 3.77 16.19
C SER A 166 1.51 2.68 16.04
N THR A 167 1.56 2.02 14.87
CA THR A 167 2.54 0.98 14.53
C THR A 167 3.70 1.54 13.70
N SER A 168 4.84 0.84 13.74
CA SER A 168 5.99 1.09 12.84
C SER A 168 6.18 0.00 11.78
N VAL A 169 5.37 -1.06 11.82
CA VAL A 169 5.43 -2.17 10.85
C VAL A 169 4.64 -1.79 9.62
N LEU A 170 5.22 -1.95 8.42
CA LEU A 170 4.55 -1.65 7.14
C LEU A 170 3.90 -0.25 7.11
N VAL A 171 4.64 0.79 7.51
CA VAL A 171 4.16 2.18 7.45
C VAL A 171 5.14 2.97 6.60
N ALA A 172 4.64 3.70 5.60
CA ALA A 172 5.46 4.54 4.73
C ALA A 172 5.42 6.00 5.21
N ASN A 173 6.55 6.52 5.66
CA ASN A 173 6.68 7.92 6.07
C ASN A 173 8.13 8.41 5.95
N LEU A 174 8.31 9.73 6.08
CA LEU A 174 9.60 10.40 6.04
C LEU A 174 10.21 10.63 7.43
N ARG A 175 9.64 10.09 8.53
CA ARG A 175 9.97 10.54 9.91
C ARG A 175 11.46 10.49 10.25
N LEU A 176 12.19 9.50 9.74
CA LEU A 176 13.64 9.34 9.97
C LEU A 176 14.49 10.33 9.16
N PHE A 177 14.04 10.69 7.95
CA PHE A 177 14.76 11.59 7.03
C PHE A 177 14.23 13.02 7.04
N ALA A 178 13.16 13.30 7.78
CA ALA A 178 12.66 14.63 8.10
C ALA A 178 13.33 15.16 9.38
N GLN A 179 14.64 14.93 9.54
CA GLN A 179 15.45 15.30 10.70
C GLN A 179 16.80 15.85 10.22
N ALA A 180 17.41 16.75 11.00
CA ALA A 180 18.72 17.30 10.67
C ALA A 180 19.81 16.21 10.60
N ASP A 181 19.69 15.18 11.43
CA ASP A 181 20.58 14.03 11.47
C ASP A 181 19.78 12.71 11.34
N PRO A 182 19.56 12.22 10.10
CA PRO A 182 18.87 10.96 9.86
C PRO A 182 19.60 9.73 10.40
N LEU A 183 20.94 9.77 10.54
CA LEU A 183 21.71 8.66 11.09
C LEU A 183 21.43 8.50 12.58
N GLN A 184 21.45 9.61 13.33
CA GLN A 184 21.08 9.59 14.74
C GLN A 184 19.61 9.20 14.92
N ALA A 185 18.71 9.74 14.10
CA ALA A 185 17.28 9.38 14.16
C ALA A 185 17.04 7.87 13.94
N LEU A 186 17.74 7.26 12.96
CA LEU A 186 17.68 5.82 12.77
C LEU A 186 18.29 5.07 13.96
N HIS A 187 19.46 5.49 14.45
CA HIS A 187 20.11 4.89 15.61
C HIS A 187 19.18 4.83 16.83
N ASP A 188 18.54 5.95 17.17
CA ASP A 188 17.59 6.04 18.27
C ASP A 188 16.38 5.12 18.06
N ALA A 189 15.87 5.06 16.83
CA ALA A 189 14.73 4.22 16.47
C ALA A 189 15.03 2.71 16.60
N LEU A 190 16.28 2.27 16.47
CA LEU A 190 16.64 0.84 16.59
C LEU A 190 16.36 0.28 17.99
N SER A 191 16.45 1.10 19.03
CA SER A 191 16.18 0.69 20.42
C SER A 191 14.75 0.17 20.62
N THR A 192 13.81 0.65 19.81
CA THR A 192 12.39 0.27 19.86
C THR A 192 11.99 -0.69 18.74
N ARG A 193 12.94 -1.10 17.89
CA ARG A 193 12.70 -1.91 16.68
C ARG A 193 13.69 -3.08 16.61
N PRO A 194 13.58 -4.08 17.49
CA PRO A 194 14.57 -5.15 17.63
C PRO A 194 14.77 -5.97 16.35
N HIS A 195 13.71 -6.22 15.57
CA HIS A 195 13.83 -6.92 14.29
C HIS A 195 14.58 -6.12 13.23
N LEU A 196 14.38 -4.80 13.19
CA LEU A 196 15.15 -3.91 12.31
C LEU A 196 16.61 -3.83 12.75
N ALA A 197 16.86 -3.73 14.06
CA ALA A 197 18.21 -3.74 14.63
C ALA A 197 18.97 -5.03 14.25
N ALA A 198 18.32 -6.19 14.40
CA ALA A 198 18.89 -7.47 14.01
C ALA A 198 19.14 -7.56 12.49
N ALA A 199 18.25 -7.03 11.65
CA ALA A 199 18.45 -7.02 10.20
C ALA A 199 19.63 -6.13 9.75
N LEU A 200 19.88 -5.04 10.48
CA LEU A 200 20.96 -4.10 10.18
C LEU A 200 22.30 -4.48 10.83
N GLN A 201 22.33 -5.36 11.82
CA GLN A 201 23.56 -5.69 12.58
C GLN A 201 24.70 -6.23 11.71
N HIS A 202 24.38 -6.83 10.56
CA HIS A 202 25.34 -7.42 9.63
C HIS A 202 25.57 -6.56 8.38
N ARG A 203 25.04 -5.34 8.34
CA ARG A 203 25.18 -4.41 7.21
C ARG A 203 25.98 -3.19 7.65
N PRO A 204 26.85 -2.63 6.81
CA PRO A 204 27.54 -1.37 7.09
C PRO A 204 26.60 -0.17 6.90
N TRP A 205 25.39 -0.23 7.47
CA TRP A 205 24.29 0.68 7.15
C TRP A 205 24.59 2.14 7.44
N GLN A 206 25.37 2.45 8.48
CA GLN A 206 25.79 3.83 8.75
C GLN A 206 26.64 4.37 7.60
N HIS A 207 27.57 3.55 7.12
CA HIS A 207 28.45 3.91 6.00
C HIS A 207 27.65 4.04 4.70
N ASP A 208 26.74 3.10 4.43
CA ASP A 208 25.93 3.12 3.21
C ASP A 208 25.01 4.35 3.16
N ILE A 209 24.32 4.66 4.26
CA ILE A 209 23.46 5.86 4.36
C ILE A 209 24.31 7.12 4.24
N ALA A 210 25.45 7.19 4.93
CA ALA A 210 26.36 8.34 4.86
C ALA A 210 26.88 8.59 3.44
N THR A 211 27.22 7.52 2.72
CA THR A 211 27.82 7.61 1.38
C THR A 211 26.76 7.88 0.32
N HIS A 212 25.61 7.21 0.37
CA HIS A 212 24.66 7.18 -0.73
C HIS A 212 23.43 8.08 -0.55
N LEU A 213 23.04 8.39 0.68
CA LEU A 213 21.80 9.15 0.95
C LEU A 213 22.07 10.54 1.54
N LEU A 214 23.02 10.66 2.49
CA LEU A 214 23.26 11.94 3.16
C LEU A 214 23.67 13.10 2.24
N PRO A 215 24.42 12.92 1.15
CA PRO A 215 24.70 14.03 0.22
C PRO A 215 23.43 14.61 -0.41
N TRP A 216 22.44 13.77 -0.71
CA TRP A 216 21.14 14.20 -1.24
C TRP A 216 20.27 14.81 -0.15
N HIS A 217 20.26 14.19 1.04
CA HIS A 217 19.59 14.75 2.21
C HIS A 217 20.10 16.15 2.54
N ALA A 218 21.42 16.36 2.60
CA ALA A 218 22.01 17.68 2.91
C ALA A 218 21.60 18.77 1.91
N ARG A 219 21.40 18.41 0.63
CA ARG A 219 20.89 19.32 -0.39
C ARG A 219 19.39 19.60 -0.25
N ALA A 220 18.61 18.59 0.14
CA ALA A 220 17.16 18.72 0.31
C ALA A 220 16.77 19.35 1.65
N TRP A 221 17.60 19.19 2.69
CA TRP A 221 17.27 19.53 4.07
C TRP A 221 16.82 20.99 4.25
N PRO A 222 17.49 22.02 3.68
CA PRO A 222 17.04 23.40 3.79
C PRO A 222 15.62 23.63 3.23
N LEU A 223 15.20 22.84 2.24
CA LEU A 223 13.87 22.89 1.66
C LEU A 223 12.87 22.14 2.54
N LEU A 224 13.23 20.93 2.99
CA LEU A 224 12.36 20.08 3.81
C LEU A 224 12.14 20.64 5.22
N SER A 225 13.13 21.33 5.78
CA SER A 225 13.08 21.93 7.11
C SER A 225 12.50 23.34 7.13
N ALA A 226 12.19 23.92 5.97
CA ALA A 226 11.59 25.25 5.91
C ALA A 226 10.19 25.23 6.59
N PRO A 227 9.81 26.30 7.30
CA PRO A 227 8.49 26.37 7.92
C PRO A 227 7.36 26.09 6.91
N GLY A 228 6.54 25.08 7.19
CA GLY A 228 5.42 24.69 6.34
C GLY A 228 5.76 23.89 5.08
N ALA A 229 7.02 23.44 4.90
CA ALA A 229 7.41 22.67 3.71
C ALA A 229 6.79 21.26 3.64
N LEU A 230 6.52 20.67 4.80
CA LEU A 230 5.93 19.34 4.94
C LEU A 230 4.65 19.43 5.79
N PRO A 231 3.56 20.04 5.26
CA PRO A 231 2.30 20.07 5.98
C PRO A 231 1.82 18.63 6.21
N PRO A 232 1.46 18.26 7.46
CA PRO A 232 0.97 16.92 7.76
C PRO A 232 -0.26 16.59 6.93
N LEU A 233 -0.24 15.42 6.29
CA LEU A 233 -1.37 14.90 5.53
C LEU A 233 -1.38 13.38 5.61
N TRP A 234 -2.55 12.79 5.81
CA TRP A 234 -2.71 11.35 5.63
C TRP A 234 -2.64 10.99 4.16
N THR A 235 -1.81 9.99 3.83
CA THR A 235 -1.37 9.69 2.46
C THR A 235 -1.52 8.22 2.13
N HIS A 236 -1.47 7.85 0.84
CA HIS A 236 -1.57 6.45 0.46
C HIS A 236 -0.35 5.64 0.94
N GLY A 237 0.86 6.17 0.75
CA GLY A 237 2.11 5.55 1.18
C GLY A 237 2.59 4.38 0.30
N ASP A 238 1.76 3.93 -0.63
CA ASP A 238 2.05 2.86 -1.61
C ASP A 238 1.49 3.16 -3.00
N TRP A 239 1.65 4.39 -3.49
CA TRP A 239 1.07 4.78 -4.78
C TRP A 239 1.76 4.06 -5.95
N HIS A 240 1.13 3.02 -6.47
CA HIS A 240 1.61 2.20 -7.58
C HIS A 240 0.45 1.83 -8.51
N ALA A 241 0.73 1.67 -9.81
CA ALA A 241 -0.28 1.38 -10.82
C ALA A 241 -1.11 0.12 -10.53
N SER A 242 -0.53 -0.85 -9.81
CA SER A 242 -1.22 -2.08 -9.39
C SER A 242 -2.15 -1.92 -8.19
N ASN A 243 -2.16 -0.76 -7.55
CA ASN A 243 -3.07 -0.40 -6.45
C ASN A 243 -4.23 0.47 -6.96
N LEU A 244 -4.36 0.57 -8.28
CA LEU A 244 -5.36 1.36 -8.99
C LEU A 244 -6.16 0.44 -9.92
N LEU A 245 -7.48 0.62 -9.92
CA LEU A 245 -8.37 0.11 -10.96
C LEU A 245 -8.63 1.21 -11.97
N TRP A 246 -8.77 0.81 -13.22
CA TRP A 246 -8.76 1.70 -14.37
C TRP A 246 -10.03 1.55 -15.21
N ASP A 247 -10.52 2.66 -15.73
CA ASP A 247 -11.54 2.70 -16.77
C ASP A 247 -11.02 3.51 -17.97
N THR A 248 -11.42 3.09 -19.17
CA THR A 248 -11.25 3.90 -20.38
C THR A 248 -12.63 4.10 -21.00
N ILE A 249 -13.08 5.35 -21.06
CA ILE A 249 -14.38 5.74 -21.62
C ILE A 249 -14.10 6.77 -22.71
N ASP A 250 -14.58 6.52 -23.92
CA ASP A 250 -14.41 7.40 -25.08
C ASP A 250 -12.93 7.81 -25.33
N GLY A 251 -12.00 6.88 -25.09
CA GLY A 251 -10.56 7.11 -25.24
C GLY A 251 -9.89 7.85 -24.07
N HIS A 252 -10.64 8.23 -23.03
CA HIS A 252 -10.11 8.85 -21.83
C HIS A 252 -9.90 7.81 -20.73
N THR A 253 -8.64 7.59 -20.37
CA THR A 253 -8.27 6.75 -19.22
C THR A 253 -8.39 7.53 -17.91
N ARG A 254 -8.97 6.88 -16.90
CA ARG A 254 -9.07 7.40 -15.53
C ARG A 254 -8.82 6.27 -14.52
N VAL A 255 -8.39 6.65 -13.32
CA VAL A 255 -8.47 5.77 -12.15
C VAL A 255 -9.92 5.76 -11.67
N SER A 256 -10.50 4.56 -11.55
CA SER A 256 -11.88 4.34 -11.14
C SER A 256 -12.02 3.80 -9.72
N THR A 257 -10.98 3.17 -9.17
CA THR A 257 -10.90 2.83 -7.74
C THR A 257 -9.44 2.77 -7.26
N ILE A 258 -9.19 3.26 -6.05
CA ILE A 258 -7.92 3.21 -5.32
C ILE A 258 -8.07 2.21 -4.17
N PHE A 259 -7.10 1.34 -3.98
CA PHE A 259 -7.12 0.30 -2.97
C PHE A 259 -5.73 0.04 -2.38
N ASP A 260 -5.69 -0.81 -1.34
CA ASP A 260 -4.48 -1.20 -0.62
C ASP A 260 -3.78 -0.08 0.16
N PHE A 261 -4.50 0.48 1.13
CA PHE A 261 -4.00 1.49 2.06
C PHE A 261 -3.07 0.91 3.16
N GLY A 262 -2.49 -0.28 2.95
CA GLY A 262 -1.74 -1.00 3.99
C GLY A 262 -0.52 -0.26 4.52
N LEU A 263 0.02 0.71 3.77
CA LEU A 263 1.19 1.53 4.12
C LEU A 263 0.85 2.98 4.49
N THR A 264 -0.43 3.34 4.60
CA THR A 264 -0.88 4.70 4.90
C THR A 264 -0.30 5.24 6.21
N ASP A 265 0.00 6.53 6.25
CA ASP A 265 0.37 7.27 7.46
C ASP A 265 0.05 8.76 7.31
N CYS A 266 0.08 9.47 8.45
CA CYS A 266 0.23 10.92 8.47
C CYS A 266 1.68 11.28 8.08
N SER A 267 1.85 11.66 6.82
CA SER A 267 3.12 12.10 6.24
C SER A 267 2.95 13.47 5.57
N SER A 268 3.14 13.60 4.26
CA SER A 268 2.85 14.82 3.48
C SER A 268 2.57 14.46 2.02
N ALA A 269 1.85 15.33 1.31
CA ALA A 269 1.62 15.16 -0.13
C ALA A 269 2.93 15.02 -0.94
N LEU A 270 3.99 15.72 -0.52
CA LEU A 270 5.31 15.62 -1.15
C LEU A 270 5.91 14.22 -1.02
N PHE A 271 5.76 13.57 0.15
CA PHE A 271 6.24 12.21 0.35
C PHE A 271 5.48 11.20 -0.50
N ASP A 272 4.16 11.36 -0.63
CA ASP A 272 3.32 10.48 -1.44
C ASP A 272 3.60 10.66 -2.95
N LEU A 273 3.90 11.89 -3.40
CA LEU A 273 4.36 12.15 -4.76
C LEU A 273 5.74 11.52 -5.02
N ALA A 274 6.67 11.65 -4.08
CA ALA A 274 7.97 10.98 -4.18
C ALA A 274 7.82 9.45 -4.27
N THR A 275 6.89 8.89 -3.49
CA THR A 275 6.46 7.50 -3.57
C THR A 275 5.91 7.14 -4.95
N ALA A 276 5.04 7.97 -5.52
CA ALA A 276 4.49 7.74 -6.86
C ALA A 276 5.57 7.72 -7.95
N ILE A 277 6.54 8.65 -7.87
CA ILE A 277 7.69 8.70 -8.78
C ILE A 277 8.56 7.47 -8.62
N GLU A 278 8.94 7.15 -7.38
CA GLU A 278 9.85 6.04 -7.07
C GLU A 278 9.27 4.70 -7.52
N ARG A 279 8.00 4.43 -7.20
CA ARG A 279 7.37 3.15 -7.50
C ARG A 279 6.98 2.99 -8.96
N ASN A 280 6.71 4.05 -9.72
CA ASN A 280 6.18 3.93 -11.08
C ASN A 280 7.14 4.41 -12.17
N LEU A 281 8.25 5.06 -11.84
CA LEU A 281 9.16 5.57 -12.87
C LEU A 281 10.55 4.94 -12.81
N ILE A 282 10.86 4.20 -11.74
CA ILE A 282 12.17 3.55 -11.57
C ILE A 282 11.99 2.02 -11.63
N PRO A 283 12.49 1.34 -12.68
CA PRO A 283 12.34 -0.10 -12.81
C PRO A 283 13.38 -0.83 -11.94
N TRP A 284 13.18 -0.81 -10.63
CA TRP A 284 14.15 -1.31 -9.63
C TRP A 284 14.59 -2.75 -9.87
N LEU A 285 13.68 -3.63 -10.31
CA LEU A 285 13.98 -5.03 -10.56
C LEU A 285 15.00 -5.27 -11.67
N ARG A 286 15.31 -4.26 -12.50
CA ARG A 286 16.40 -4.34 -13.49
C ARG A 286 17.79 -4.36 -12.85
N LEU A 287 17.91 -3.88 -11.61
CA LEU A 287 19.17 -3.95 -10.87
C LEU A 287 19.57 -5.40 -10.57
N ASP A 288 18.62 -6.32 -10.44
CA ASP A 288 18.88 -7.76 -10.22
C ASP A 288 19.50 -8.44 -11.45
N THR A 289 19.41 -7.82 -12.63
CA THR A 289 19.99 -8.34 -13.87
C THR A 289 21.31 -7.65 -14.24
N ASP A 290 22.00 -7.03 -13.27
CA ASP A 290 23.16 -6.15 -13.46
C ASP A 290 22.92 -5.01 -14.49
N ALA A 291 21.65 -4.72 -14.78
CA ALA A 291 21.25 -3.71 -15.74
C ALA A 291 21.00 -2.39 -15.02
N ARG A 292 21.17 -1.29 -15.75
CA ARG A 292 20.82 0.03 -15.22
C ARG A 292 19.29 0.15 -15.14
N ALA A 293 18.78 0.50 -13.96
CA ALA A 293 17.39 0.95 -13.80
C ALA A 293 17.24 2.37 -14.38
N GLN A 294 17.11 2.47 -15.71
CA GLN A 294 16.86 3.73 -16.38
C GLN A 294 15.44 4.21 -16.07
N ALA A 295 15.32 5.41 -15.50
CA ALA A 295 14.03 5.97 -15.14
C ALA A 295 13.23 6.43 -16.36
N GLU A 296 11.90 6.25 -16.32
CA GLU A 296 10.95 6.67 -17.35
C GLU A 296 10.62 8.17 -17.24
N LEU A 297 11.62 9.01 -17.53
CA LEU A 297 11.51 10.46 -17.33
C LEU A 297 10.40 11.13 -18.15
N ALA A 298 9.99 10.55 -19.28
CA ALA A 298 8.88 11.07 -20.08
C ALA A 298 7.53 11.02 -19.31
N GLN A 299 7.38 10.08 -18.38
CA GLN A 299 6.18 9.93 -17.56
C GLN A 299 6.18 10.87 -16.36
N LEU A 300 7.34 11.43 -15.99
CA LEU A 300 7.46 12.34 -14.85
C LEU A 300 6.65 13.61 -15.03
N ASP A 301 6.69 14.23 -16.22
CA ASP A 301 5.91 15.45 -16.51
C ASP A 301 4.40 15.18 -16.60
N ALA A 302 4.01 13.92 -16.83
CA ALA A 302 2.61 13.51 -16.89
C ALA A 302 2.01 13.25 -15.51
N LEU A 303 2.81 12.76 -14.56
CA LEU A 303 2.44 12.44 -13.18
C LEU A 303 2.31 13.70 -12.32
#